data_AF-A0A4R4MS87-F1
#
_entry.id   AF-A0A4R4MS87-F1
#
_cell.length_a   1.000
_cell.length_b   1.000
_cell.length_c   1.000
_cell.angle_alpha   90.00
_cell.angle_beta   90.00
_cell.angle_gamma   90.00
#
_symmetry.space_group_name_H-M   'P 1'
#
loop_
_entity.id
_entity.type
_entity.pdbx_description
1 polymer ?
#
loop_
_entity_poly.entity_id
_entity_poly.type
_entity_poly.pdbx_seq_one_letter_code
_entity_poly.pdbx_strand_id
1 'polypeptide(L)'
;MTSNVSAARRGLAWLNTRGHKTAVTVFGIIVVAHWAEHILQAIQIWVLGWSKPEARGVLGIPFPWLVESEWMHYGYAIVMLAGFFLLLPGFVGRSRNWWALALGIQFWHHIEHLALLIQALTDSNLAGKPVPTSFIQLLVPRVELHLFYNAVVTVPMIVAMILHRRANSAERAIMECLCAVEVKPKQKVGV
;
A
#
# COMPACT_ATOMS: atom_id res chain seq x y z
N MET A 1 2.46 8.88 32.09
CA MET A 1 1.91 7.96 31.07
C MET A 1 0.57 8.40 30.47
N THR A 2 -0.30 9.13 31.19
CA THR A 2 -1.62 9.60 30.70
C THR A 2 -1.54 10.68 29.60
N SER A 3 -0.53 11.55 29.62
CA SER A 3 -0.33 12.61 28.63
C SER A 3 -0.09 12.06 27.21
N ASN A 4 0.74 11.02 27.07
CA ASN A 4 1.13 10.43 25.79
C ASN A 4 -0.03 9.72 25.09
N VAL A 5 -0.90 9.02 25.85
CA VAL A 5 -2.11 8.39 25.31
C VAL A 5 -3.07 9.43 24.74
N SER A 6 -3.17 10.60 25.40
CA SER A 6 -4.02 11.70 24.93
C SER A 6 -3.48 12.30 23.62
N ALA A 7 -2.16 12.42 23.47
CA ALA A 7 -1.52 12.94 22.26
C ALA A 7 -1.67 11.98 21.07
N ALA A 8 -1.44 10.68 21.28
CA ALA A 8 -1.61 9.66 20.25
C ALA A 8 -3.06 9.61 19.71
N ARG A 9 -4.05 9.65 20.62
CA ARG A 9 -5.47 9.71 20.23
C ARG A 9 -5.81 10.96 19.42
N ARG A 10 -5.27 12.13 19.79
CA ARG A 10 -5.45 13.36 19.01
C ARG A 10 -4.81 13.26 17.62
N GLY A 11 -3.62 12.67 17.52
CA GLY A 11 -2.94 12.44 16.25
C GLY A 11 -3.75 11.53 15.33
N LEU A 12 -4.25 10.40 15.86
CA LEU A 12 -5.09 9.46 15.11
C LEU A 12 -6.40 10.09 14.64
N ALA A 13 -7.05 10.89 15.49
CA ALA A 13 -8.24 11.63 15.11
C ALA A 13 -7.94 12.66 14.01
N TRP A 14 -6.82 13.38 14.11
CA TRP A 14 -6.42 14.34 13.08
C TRP A 14 -6.17 13.67 11.72
N LEU A 15 -5.48 12.53 11.70
CA LEU A 15 -5.22 11.74 10.49
C LEU A 15 -6.48 11.27 9.77
N ASN A 16 -7.61 11.17 10.47
CA ASN A 16 -8.86 10.65 9.94
C ASN A 16 -9.97 11.71 9.81
N THR A 17 -9.64 12.98 10.10
CA THR A 17 -10.55 14.12 9.99
C THR A 17 -9.91 15.24 9.15
N ARG A 18 -9.49 16.34 9.78
CA ARG A 18 -8.94 17.54 9.12
C ARG A 18 -7.65 17.26 8.35
N GLY A 19 -6.81 16.36 8.85
CA GLY A 19 -5.53 15.97 8.23
C GLY A 19 -5.64 14.87 7.18
N HIS A 20 -6.81 14.25 7.02
CA HIS A 20 -6.95 13.01 6.24
C HIS A 20 -6.54 13.15 4.78
N LYS A 21 -6.90 14.27 4.13
CA LYS A 21 -6.50 14.55 2.75
C LYS A 21 -4.98 14.54 2.57
N THR A 22 -4.25 15.20 3.47
CA THR A 22 -2.79 15.23 3.45
C THR A 22 -2.22 13.85 3.72
N ALA A 23 -2.73 13.15 4.73
CA ALA A 23 -2.24 11.83 5.11
C ALA A 23 -2.41 10.79 3.99
N VAL A 24 -3.59 10.73 3.35
CA VAL A 24 -3.84 9.85 2.19
C VAL A 24 -3.00 10.26 0.98
N THR A 25 -2.73 11.56 0.79
CA THR A 25 -1.85 12.02 -0.30
C THR A 25 -0.41 11.57 -0.09
N VAL A 26 0.14 11.75 1.12
CA VAL A 26 1.49 11.28 1.48
C VAL A 26 1.58 9.77 1.33
N PHE A 27 0.56 9.04 1.81
CA PHE A 27 0.50 7.60 1.63
C PHE A 27 0.48 7.20 0.15
N GLY A 28 -0.31 7.89 -0.67
CA GLY A 28 -0.34 7.70 -2.12
C GLY A 28 1.03 7.93 -2.79
N ILE A 29 1.80 8.92 -2.34
CA ILE A 29 3.18 9.15 -2.83
C ILE A 29 4.08 7.96 -2.50
N ILE A 30 3.97 7.40 -1.28
CA ILE A 30 4.72 6.20 -0.88
C ILE A 30 4.34 5.01 -1.78
N VAL A 31 3.04 4.81 -2.04
CA VAL A 31 2.57 3.75 -2.95
C VAL A 31 3.13 3.92 -4.35
N VAL A 32 3.14 5.14 -4.89
CA VAL A 32 3.70 5.42 -6.23
C VAL A 32 5.22 5.19 -6.25
N ALA A 33 5.95 5.61 -5.21
CA ALA A 33 7.38 5.35 -5.12
C ALA A 33 7.69 3.85 -5.08
N HIS A 34 6.88 3.08 -4.35
CA HIS A 34 6.99 1.62 -4.32
C HIS A 34 6.69 0.98 -5.68
N TRP A 35 5.68 1.47 -6.40
CA TRP A 35 5.41 1.06 -7.79
C TRP A 35 6.57 1.38 -8.72
N ALA A 36 7.17 2.57 -8.60
CA ALA A 36 8.30 2.96 -9.43
C ALA A 36 9.46 1.97 -9.26
N GLU A 37 9.78 1.59 -8.03
CA GLU A 37 10.80 0.57 -7.75
C GLU A 37 10.57 -0.72 -8.55
N HIS A 38 9.36 -1.29 -8.48
CA HIS A 38 9.05 -2.56 -9.14
C HIS A 38 8.85 -2.44 -10.65
N ILE A 39 8.31 -1.34 -11.16
CA ILE A 39 8.21 -1.10 -12.61
C ILE A 39 9.60 -0.98 -13.21
N LEU A 40 10.52 -0.28 -12.56
CA LEU A 40 11.89 -0.18 -13.06
C LEU A 40 12.61 -1.52 -12.98
N GLN A 41 12.40 -2.34 -11.94
CA GLN A 41 12.90 -3.73 -11.93
C GLN A 41 12.38 -4.51 -13.13
N ALA A 42 11.07 -4.42 -13.42
CA ALA A 42 10.46 -5.10 -14.57
C ALA A 42 11.05 -4.65 -15.91
N ILE A 43 11.26 -3.33 -16.08
CA ILE A 43 11.88 -2.76 -17.29
C ILE A 43 13.34 -3.23 -17.42
N GLN A 44 14.12 -3.21 -16.34
CA GLN A 44 15.50 -3.69 -16.33
C GLN A 44 15.58 -5.15 -16.81
N ILE A 45 14.68 -6.02 -16.34
CA ILE A 45 14.65 -7.44 -16.73
C ILE A 45 14.17 -7.63 -18.16
N TRP A 46 12.98 -7.11 -18.49
CA TRP A 46 12.28 -7.49 -19.73
C TRP A 46 12.60 -6.60 -20.93
N VAL A 47 13.02 -5.35 -20.70
CA VAL A 47 13.35 -4.40 -21.78
C VAL A 47 14.84 -4.27 -21.95
N LEU A 48 15.60 -4.15 -20.85
CA LEU A 48 17.06 -3.97 -20.91
C LEU A 48 17.84 -5.30 -20.85
N GLY A 49 17.16 -6.42 -20.57
CA GLY A 49 17.76 -7.76 -20.55
C GLY A 49 18.71 -8.01 -19.37
N TRP A 50 18.62 -7.23 -18.29
CA TRP A 50 19.44 -7.43 -17.10
C TRP A 50 19.08 -8.73 -16.38
N SER A 51 20.06 -9.36 -15.76
CA SER A 51 19.78 -10.50 -14.89
C SER A 51 19.00 -10.05 -13.64
N LYS A 52 18.26 -10.97 -13.02
CA LYS A 52 17.47 -10.66 -11.79
C LYS A 52 18.33 -10.05 -10.66
N PRO A 53 19.57 -10.49 -10.40
CA PRO A 53 20.44 -9.85 -9.40
C PRO A 53 20.86 -8.41 -9.74
N GLU A 54 20.92 -8.05 -11.03
CA GLU A 54 21.30 -6.71 -11.51
C GLU A 54 20.08 -5.77 -11.58
N ALA A 55 18.88 -6.32 -11.75
CA ALA A 55 17.63 -5.58 -11.80
C ALA A 55 17.16 -5.13 -10.41
N ARG A 56 17.78 -4.06 -9.92
CA ARG A 56 17.62 -3.53 -8.56
C ARG A 56 16.71 -2.31 -8.45
N GLY A 57 15.91 -2.01 -9.47
CA GLY A 57 14.90 -0.94 -9.41
C GLY A 57 15.49 0.46 -9.39
N VAL A 58 14.84 1.38 -8.67
CA VAL A 58 15.26 2.79 -8.55
C VAL A 58 16.26 2.94 -7.42
N LEU A 59 15.94 2.42 -6.24
CA LEU A 59 16.73 2.60 -5.02
C LEU A 59 17.91 1.63 -4.93
N GLY A 60 17.79 0.42 -5.48
CA GLY A 60 18.87 -0.56 -5.39
C GLY A 60 20.04 -0.34 -6.34
N ILE A 61 19.93 0.58 -7.28
CA ILE A 61 21.08 1.02 -8.09
C ILE A 61 22.03 1.90 -7.26
N PRO A 62 21.58 3.01 -6.62
CA PRO A 62 22.42 3.80 -5.74
C PRO A 62 22.69 3.14 -4.38
N PHE A 63 21.79 2.26 -3.89
CA PHE A 63 21.91 1.61 -2.57
C PHE A 63 21.68 0.09 -2.66
N PRO A 64 22.60 -0.69 -3.25
CA PRO A 64 22.41 -2.14 -3.48
C PRO A 64 22.08 -2.96 -2.21
N TRP A 65 22.74 -2.63 -1.10
CA TRP A 65 22.54 -3.27 0.20
C TRP A 65 21.10 -3.17 0.72
N LEU A 66 20.36 -2.16 0.27
CA LEU A 66 18.97 -1.98 0.65
C LEU A 66 18.11 -3.08 0.02
N VAL A 67 18.28 -3.33 -1.29
CA VAL A 67 17.48 -4.30 -2.06
C VAL A 67 17.91 -5.75 -1.84
N GLU A 68 19.18 -5.99 -1.51
CA GLU A 68 19.68 -7.33 -1.17
C GLU A 68 19.20 -7.81 0.21
N SER A 69 18.69 -6.91 1.05
CA SER A 69 18.12 -7.26 2.35
C SER A 69 16.62 -7.58 2.26
N GLU A 70 16.19 -8.66 2.92
CA GLU A 70 14.75 -8.91 3.15
C GLU A 70 14.15 -7.85 4.10
N TRP A 71 14.99 -7.09 4.82
CA TRP A 71 14.58 -5.97 5.69
C TRP A 71 13.93 -4.82 4.93
N MET A 72 14.45 -4.43 3.77
CA MET A 72 13.83 -3.36 2.99
C MET A 72 12.41 -3.75 2.55
N HIS A 73 12.26 -4.95 2.00
CA HIS A 73 10.98 -5.48 1.55
C HIS A 73 9.98 -5.53 2.71
N TYR A 74 10.40 -6.10 3.84
CA TYR A 74 9.56 -6.15 5.04
C TYR A 74 9.23 -4.77 5.61
N GLY A 75 10.19 -3.84 5.60
CA GLY A 75 10.00 -2.46 6.04
C GLY A 75 8.93 -1.73 5.23
N TYR A 76 8.98 -1.84 3.90
CA TYR A 76 7.91 -1.33 3.02
C TYR A 76 6.57 -1.99 3.32
N ALA A 77 6.54 -3.32 3.50
CA ALA A 77 5.31 -4.04 3.81
C ALA A 77 4.65 -3.54 5.11
N ILE A 78 5.44 -3.25 6.14
CA ILE A 78 4.97 -2.66 7.41
C ILE A 78 4.47 -1.22 7.22
N VAL A 79 5.20 -0.37 6.49
CA VAL A 79 4.76 1.02 6.21
C VAL A 79 3.43 1.01 5.45
N MET A 80 3.29 0.14 4.45
CA MET A 80 2.07 -0.04 3.67
C MET A 80 0.91 -0.50 4.57
N LEU A 81 1.13 -1.55 5.37
CA LEU A 81 0.13 -2.08 6.29
C LEU A 81 -0.33 -1.01 7.30
N ALA A 82 0.63 -0.28 7.89
CA ALA A 82 0.33 0.80 8.83
C ALA A 82 -0.47 1.92 8.16
N GLY A 83 -0.11 2.35 6.95
CA GLY A 83 -0.86 3.37 6.21
C GLY A 83 -2.30 2.96 5.94
N PHE A 84 -2.52 1.74 5.44
CA PHE A 84 -3.88 1.22 5.24
C PHE A 84 -4.67 1.12 6.55
N PHE A 85 -4.05 0.61 7.62
CA PHE A 85 -4.73 0.43 8.90
C PHE A 85 -5.07 1.75 9.58
N LEU A 86 -4.10 2.67 9.68
CA LEU A 86 -4.25 3.93 10.42
C LEU A 86 -5.19 4.92 9.71
N LEU A 87 -5.32 4.82 8.39
CA LEU A 87 -6.20 5.68 7.58
C LEU A 87 -7.60 5.10 7.36
N LEU A 88 -7.82 3.81 7.65
CA LEU A 88 -9.13 3.16 7.49
C LEU A 88 -10.28 3.93 8.18
N PRO A 89 -10.14 4.50 9.41
CA PRO A 89 -11.23 5.22 10.06
C PRO A 89 -11.75 6.42 9.28
N GLY A 90 -10.93 7.10 8.47
CA GLY A 90 -11.34 8.26 7.66
C GLY A 90 -12.21 7.90 6.45
N PHE A 91 -12.26 6.61 6.06
CA PHE A 91 -13.14 6.12 5.01
C PHE A 91 -14.50 5.67 5.55
N VAL A 92 -15.57 6.04 4.84
CA VAL A 92 -16.96 5.71 5.18
C VAL A 92 -17.70 5.09 3.99
N GLY A 93 -18.82 4.41 4.29
CA GLY A 93 -19.71 3.84 3.28
C GLY A 93 -18.98 2.94 2.29
N ARG A 94 -19.22 3.13 0.99
CA ARG A 94 -18.62 2.27 -0.04
C ARG A 94 -17.10 2.36 -0.07
N SER A 95 -16.55 3.56 0.12
CA SER A 95 -15.10 3.78 0.07
C SER A 95 -14.37 2.95 1.15
N ARG A 96 -14.98 2.80 2.34
CA ARG A 96 -14.43 1.99 3.43
C ARG A 96 -14.29 0.53 3.07
N ASN A 97 -15.27 -0.06 2.39
CA ASN A 97 -15.24 -1.48 2.04
C ASN A 97 -14.10 -1.79 1.07
N TRP A 98 -13.87 -0.92 0.08
CA TRP A 98 -12.76 -1.05 -0.86
C TRP A 98 -11.39 -0.84 -0.19
N TRP A 99 -11.30 0.11 0.75
CA TRP A 99 -10.08 0.31 1.53
C TRP A 99 -9.80 -0.88 2.46
N ALA A 100 -10.83 -1.45 3.08
CA ALA A 100 -10.72 -2.65 3.91
C ALA A 100 -10.33 -3.88 3.08
N LEU A 101 -10.81 -4.00 1.85
CA LEU A 101 -10.38 -5.04 0.92
C LEU A 101 -8.88 -4.89 0.58
N ALA A 102 -8.44 -3.66 0.25
CA ALA A 102 -7.02 -3.37 0.01
C ALA A 102 -6.16 -3.74 1.24
N LEU A 103 -6.62 -3.37 2.44
CA LEU A 103 -5.97 -3.72 3.70
C LEU A 103 -5.89 -5.24 3.92
N GLY A 104 -6.95 -5.98 3.64
CA GLY A 104 -6.97 -7.44 3.79
C GLY A 104 -5.97 -8.13 2.87
N ILE A 105 -5.89 -7.69 1.61
CA ILE A 105 -4.91 -8.20 0.63
C ILE A 105 -3.49 -7.79 1.05
N GLN A 106 -3.28 -6.54 1.46
CA GLN A 106 -1.99 -6.04 1.93
C GLN A 106 -1.52 -6.81 3.17
N PHE A 107 -2.44 -7.16 4.07
CA PHE A 107 -2.12 -7.96 5.24
C PHE A 107 -1.62 -9.36 4.86
N TRP A 108 -2.30 -10.03 3.92
CA TRP A 108 -1.81 -11.30 3.38
C TRP A 108 -0.43 -11.16 2.73
N HIS A 109 -0.25 -10.16 1.87
CA HIS A 109 1.03 -9.89 1.23
C HIS A 109 2.15 -9.61 2.25
N HIS A 110 1.84 -8.91 3.33
CA HIS A 110 2.76 -8.71 4.46
C HIS A 110 3.14 -10.03 5.15
N ILE A 111 2.21 -10.98 5.32
CA ILE A 111 2.53 -12.30 5.90
C ILE A 111 3.54 -13.05 5.02
N GLU A 112 3.43 -12.95 3.70
CA GLU A 112 4.43 -13.53 2.80
C GLU A 112 5.81 -12.88 2.97
N HIS A 113 5.88 -11.55 3.10
CA HIS A 113 7.13 -10.86 3.40
C HIS A 113 7.71 -11.22 4.77
N LEU A 114 6.87 -11.36 5.80
CA LEU A 114 7.31 -11.81 7.11
C LEU A 114 7.90 -13.23 7.02
N ALA A 115 7.27 -14.12 6.26
CA ALA A 115 7.79 -15.46 6.04
C ALA A 115 9.15 -15.44 5.33
N LEU A 116 9.35 -14.56 4.34
CA LEU A 116 10.65 -14.38 3.70
C LEU A 116 11.72 -13.88 4.67
N LEU A 117 11.39 -12.88 5.51
CA LEU A 117 12.31 -12.37 6.52
C LEU A 117 12.69 -13.44 7.55
N ILE A 118 11.72 -14.22 8.03
CA ILE A 118 11.99 -15.33 8.96
C ILE A 118 12.92 -16.37 8.32
N GLN A 119 12.68 -16.75 7.06
CA GLN A 119 13.57 -17.65 6.33
C GLN A 119 15.00 -17.09 6.25
N ALA A 120 15.15 -15.81 5.90
CA ALA A 120 16.46 -15.16 5.82
C ALA A 120 17.18 -15.02 7.18
N LEU A 121 16.45 -14.93 8.29
CA LEU A 121 17.02 -14.84 9.64
C LEU A 121 17.35 -16.20 10.26
N THR A 122 16.77 -17.28 9.74
CA THR A 122 16.90 -18.64 10.31
C THR A 122 17.63 -19.60 9.38
N ASP A 123 17.97 -19.17 8.16
CA ASP A 123 18.50 -19.99 7.08
C ASP A 123 17.64 -21.24 6.77
N SER A 124 16.34 -21.19 7.12
CA SER A 124 15.40 -22.29 6.97
C SER A 124 14.37 -21.97 5.88
N ASN A 125 14.70 -22.31 4.64
CA ASN A 125 13.88 -21.96 3.48
C ASN A 125 12.71 -22.92 3.25
N LEU A 126 11.59 -22.35 2.80
CA LEU A 126 10.38 -23.10 2.48
C LEU A 126 10.64 -24.14 1.39
N ALA A 127 10.12 -25.36 1.60
CA ALA A 127 10.24 -26.49 0.65
C ALA A 127 11.69 -26.81 0.22
N GLY A 128 12.68 -26.56 1.10
CA GLY A 128 14.08 -26.85 0.82
C GLY A 128 14.69 -26.00 -0.30
N LYS A 129 14.08 -24.85 -0.63
CA LYS A 129 14.61 -23.94 -1.65
C LYS A 129 15.98 -23.37 -1.24
N PRO A 130 16.86 -23.04 -2.20
CA PRO A 130 18.18 -22.48 -1.88
C PRO A 130 18.13 -21.02 -1.41
N VAL A 131 16.97 -20.34 -1.52
CA VAL A 131 16.76 -18.95 -1.15
C VAL A 131 15.39 -18.75 -0.49
N PRO A 132 15.19 -17.68 0.30
CA PRO A 132 13.89 -17.33 0.85
C PRO A 132 12.80 -17.28 -0.23
N THR A 133 11.76 -18.09 -0.05
CA THR A 133 10.68 -18.26 -1.02
C THR A 133 9.32 -18.16 -0.33
N SER A 134 8.42 -17.31 -0.84
CA SER A 134 7.09 -17.15 -0.27
C SER A 134 6.16 -18.31 -0.67
N PHE A 135 4.96 -18.38 -0.10
CA PHE A 135 4.01 -19.45 -0.37
C PHE A 135 3.57 -19.46 -1.83
N ILE A 136 3.14 -18.31 -2.36
CA ILE A 136 2.69 -18.23 -3.77
C ILE A 136 3.90 -18.24 -4.73
N GLN A 137 5.09 -17.84 -4.27
CA GLN A 137 6.31 -17.88 -5.09
C GLN A 137 6.74 -19.32 -5.47
N LEU A 138 6.18 -20.34 -4.81
CA LEU A 138 6.35 -21.74 -5.23
C LEU A 138 5.74 -22.03 -6.60
N LEU A 139 4.77 -21.22 -7.04
CA LEU A 139 4.01 -21.41 -8.28
C LEU A 139 4.29 -20.32 -9.32
N VAL A 140 4.60 -19.09 -8.87
CA VAL A 140 4.78 -17.91 -9.74
C VAL A 140 6.12 -17.25 -9.41
N PRO A 141 6.92 -16.78 -10.39
CA PRO A 141 8.20 -16.17 -10.07
C PRO A 141 8.05 -14.83 -9.32
N ARG A 142 9.07 -14.48 -8.54
CA ARG A 142 9.01 -13.41 -7.53
C ARG A 142 8.58 -12.06 -8.10
N VAL A 143 9.14 -11.63 -9.23
CA VAL A 143 8.90 -10.29 -9.79
C VAL A 143 7.45 -10.15 -10.27
N GLU A 144 6.97 -11.15 -11.00
CA GLU A 144 5.60 -11.24 -11.50
C GLU A 144 4.60 -11.27 -10.35
N LEU A 145 4.92 -12.02 -9.29
CA LEU A 145 4.09 -12.08 -8.09
C LEU A 145 4.02 -10.72 -7.37
N HIS A 146 5.12 -9.99 -7.26
CA HIS A 146 5.12 -8.65 -6.65
C HIS A 146 4.32 -7.65 -7.49
N LEU A 147 4.48 -7.65 -8.81
CA LEU A 147 3.68 -6.81 -9.70
C LEU A 147 2.19 -7.14 -9.59
N PHE A 148 1.85 -8.42 -9.52
CA PHE A 148 0.48 -8.86 -9.28
C PHE A 148 -0.06 -8.34 -7.95
N TYR A 149 0.66 -8.56 -6.84
CA TYR A 149 0.24 -8.06 -5.53
C TYR A 149 0.06 -6.56 -5.49
N ASN A 150 1.02 -5.81 -6.04
CA ASN A 150 0.94 -4.37 -6.15
C ASN A 150 -0.32 -3.95 -6.90
N ALA A 151 -0.68 -4.62 -8.00
CA ALA A 151 -1.92 -4.37 -8.73
C ALA A 151 -3.16 -4.67 -7.89
N VAL A 152 -3.27 -5.86 -7.29
CA VAL A 152 -4.49 -6.27 -6.57
C VAL A 152 -4.69 -5.56 -5.22
N VAL A 153 -3.65 -4.96 -4.65
CA VAL A 153 -3.78 -4.01 -3.51
C VAL A 153 -4.15 -2.61 -4.01
N THR A 154 -3.47 -2.12 -5.05
CA THR A 154 -3.60 -0.74 -5.52
C THR A 154 -4.95 -0.48 -6.20
N VAL A 155 -5.50 -1.44 -6.94
CA VAL A 155 -6.78 -1.26 -7.63
C VAL A 155 -7.93 -0.99 -6.64
N PRO A 156 -8.16 -1.83 -5.60
CA PRO A 156 -9.14 -1.53 -4.55
C PRO A 156 -8.87 -0.21 -3.83
N MET A 157 -7.60 0.13 -3.58
CA MET A 157 -7.22 1.42 -2.99
C MET A 157 -7.66 2.60 -3.88
N ILE A 158 -7.39 2.55 -5.19
CA ILE A 158 -7.81 3.59 -6.15
C ILE A 158 -9.33 3.69 -6.18
N VAL A 159 -10.04 2.56 -6.24
CA VAL A 159 -11.51 2.56 -6.19
C VAL A 159 -12.03 3.20 -4.91
N ALA A 160 -11.44 2.87 -3.76
CA ALA A 160 -11.75 3.51 -2.48
C ALA A 160 -11.54 5.02 -2.54
N MET A 161 -10.41 5.49 -3.07
CA MET A 161 -10.09 6.91 -3.20
C MET A 161 -11.06 7.65 -4.14
N ILE A 162 -11.42 7.04 -5.27
CA ILE A 162 -12.40 7.61 -6.20
C ILE A 162 -13.76 7.76 -5.52
N LEU A 163 -14.24 6.71 -4.84
CA LEU A 163 -15.52 6.73 -4.13
C LEU A 163 -15.50 7.69 -2.94
N HIS A 164 -14.37 7.79 -2.22
CA HIS A 164 -14.18 8.71 -1.11
C HIS A 164 -14.29 10.17 -1.56
N ARG A 165 -13.66 10.51 -2.69
CA ARG A 165 -13.77 11.86 -3.28
C ARG A 165 -15.14 12.12 -3.90
N ARG A 166 -15.85 11.07 -4.35
CA ARG A 166 -17.19 11.13 -4.96
C ARG A 166 -18.28 10.60 -4.02
N ALA A 167 -18.16 10.91 -2.74
CA ALA A 167 -19.14 10.52 -1.73
C ALA A 167 -20.55 11.01 -2.09
N ASN A 168 -21.55 10.13 -1.94
CA ASN A 168 -22.96 10.48 -2.10
C ASN A 168 -23.47 11.27 -0.88
N SER A 169 -24.72 11.74 -0.90
CA SER A 169 -25.27 12.57 0.17
C SER A 169 -25.26 11.89 1.54
N ALA A 170 -25.55 10.60 1.61
CA ALA A 170 -25.54 9.85 2.88
C ALA A 170 -24.11 9.64 3.41
N GLU A 171 -23.17 9.34 2.52
CA GLU A 171 -21.74 9.20 2.86
C GLU A 171 -21.16 10.54 3.34
N ARG A 172 -21.52 11.66 2.69
CA ARG A 172 -21.08 13.00 3.10
C ARG A 172 -21.59 13.40 4.48
N ALA A 173 -22.81 13.00 4.83
CA ALA A 173 -23.40 13.35 6.13
C ALA A 173 -22.62 12.77 7.33
N ILE A 174 -21.84 11.70 7.10
CA ILE A 174 -21.03 11.04 8.12
C ILE A 174 -19.52 11.18 7.90
N MET A 175 -19.09 11.85 6.83
CA MET A 175 -17.66 12.14 6.59
C MET A 175 -17.21 13.31 7.48
N GLU A 176 -16.12 13.11 8.20
CA GLU A 176 -15.51 14.14 9.05
C GLU A 176 -14.34 14.89 8.39
N CYS A 177 -13.97 14.51 7.16
CA CYS A 177 -12.87 15.09 6.41
C CYS A 177 -13.34 15.89 5.18
N LEU A 178 -12.47 16.75 4.65
CA LEU A 178 -12.74 17.63 3.50
C LEU A 178 -12.32 17.02 2.15
N CYS A 179 -12.27 15.69 2.05
CA CYS A 179 -11.78 15.00 0.85
C CYS A 179 -12.80 14.96 -0.30
N ALA A 180 -14.10 15.02 0.02
CA ALA A 180 -15.16 14.95 -0.98
C ALA A 180 -15.17 16.22 -1.85
N VAL A 181 -15.22 16.04 -3.18
CA VAL A 181 -15.33 17.15 -4.12
C VAL A 181 -16.74 17.72 -4.06
N GLU A 182 -16.91 19.04 -4.05
CA GLU A 182 -18.23 19.67 -4.14
C GLU A 182 -18.91 19.30 -5.47
N VAL A 183 -20.14 18.81 -5.39
CA VAL A 183 -20.99 18.64 -6.58
C VAL A 183 -21.85 19.88 -6.66
N LYS A 184 -21.54 20.78 -7.62
CA LYS A 184 -22.45 21.90 -7.92
C LYS A 184 -23.81 21.31 -8.31
N PRO A 185 -24.93 21.73 -7.70
CA PRO A 185 -26.23 21.25 -8.10
C PRO A 185 -26.46 21.59 -9.58
N LYS A 186 -26.94 20.62 -10.36
CA LYS A 186 -27.41 20.91 -11.72
C LYS A 186 -28.54 21.92 -11.59
N GLN A 187 -28.29 23.14 -12.03
CA GLN A 187 -29.32 24.17 -12.14
C GLN A 187 -30.39 23.58 -13.07
N LYS A 188 -31.60 23.35 -12.54
CA LYS A 188 -32.73 22.95 -13.38
C LYS A 188 -32.96 24.12 -14.32
N VAL A 189 -32.58 23.96 -15.60
CA VAL A 189 -33.00 24.88 -16.65
C VAL A 189 -34.51 24.69 -16.76
N GLY A 190 -35.26 25.68 -16.28
CA GLY A 190 -36.70 25.69 -16.39
C GLY A 190 -37.10 25.68 -17.86
N VAL A 191 -38.00 24.76 -18.21
CA VAL A 191 -38.85 24.83 -19.40
C VAL A 191 -40.25 25.10 -18.90
#